data_AF-A0A7I8CGR8-F1
#
_entry.id   AF-A0A7I8CGR8-F1
#
_cell.length_a   1.000
_cell.length_b   1.000
_cell.length_c   1.000
_cell.angle_alpha   90.00
_cell.angle_beta   90.00
_cell.angle_gamma   90.00
#
_symmetry.space_group_name_H-M   'P 1'
#
loop_
_entity.id
_entity.type
_entity.pdbx_description
1 polymer ?
#
loop_
_entity_poly.entity_id
_entity_poly.type
_entity_poly.pdbx_seq_one_letter_code
_entity_poly.pdbx_strand_id
1 'polypeptide(L)'
;MSEQLWCVHIEGLDDFVATTSREAAEREAAAINAYLDSAKENGQAVTRIVRASATVWPFTPASHARSLETDWHDLQRMPHRQAQTRRREGPLSALLRRLRAFVSGTRQGG
;
A
#
# COMPACT_ATOMS: atom_id res chain seq x y z
N MET A 1 -5.89 -25.10 -17.66
CA MET A 1 -4.80 -24.16 -17.32
C MET A 1 -4.80 -24.05 -15.81
N SER A 2 -3.74 -24.51 -15.13
CA SER A 2 -3.58 -24.30 -13.69
C SER A 2 -3.22 -22.83 -13.46
N GLU A 3 -4.17 -22.05 -12.99
CA GLU A 3 -3.92 -20.65 -12.61
C GLU A 3 -2.88 -20.64 -11.49
N GLN A 4 -1.71 -20.07 -11.77
CA GLN A 4 -0.69 -19.88 -10.75
C GLN A 4 -1.20 -18.82 -9.78
N LEU A 5 -1.17 -19.14 -8.50
CA LEU A 5 -1.54 -18.24 -7.42
C LEU A 5 -0.33 -17.37 -7.09
N TRP A 6 -0.54 -16.09 -6.88
CA TRP A 6 0.52 -15.10 -6.73
C TRP A 6 0.53 -14.47 -5.35
N CYS A 7 1.71 -14.10 -4.88
CA CYS A 7 1.91 -13.39 -3.63
C CYS A 7 3.08 -12.42 -3.71
N VAL A 8 3.15 -11.53 -2.72
CA VAL A 8 4.34 -10.76 -2.40
C VAL A 8 5.11 -11.51 -1.33
N HIS A 9 6.38 -11.80 -1.58
CA HIS A 9 7.31 -12.30 -0.57
C HIS A 9 8.15 -11.15 -0.04
N ILE A 10 8.17 -10.98 1.29
CA ILE A 10 8.97 -9.97 1.97
C ILE A 10 10.25 -10.65 2.50
N GLU A 11 11.28 -10.57 1.68
CA GLU A 11 12.62 -11.09 1.96
C GLU A 11 13.18 -10.47 3.24
N GLY A 12 13.73 -11.32 4.11
CA GLY A 12 14.28 -10.92 5.40
C GLY A 12 13.31 -11.09 6.58
N LEU A 13 12.00 -11.08 6.32
CA LEU A 13 10.95 -11.48 7.28
C LEU A 13 10.42 -12.89 7.00
N ASP A 14 10.67 -13.43 5.80
CA ASP A 14 10.13 -14.73 5.33
C ASP A 14 8.59 -14.75 5.37
N ASP A 15 8.00 -13.60 5.02
CA ASP A 15 6.56 -13.37 5.09
C ASP A 15 5.95 -13.35 3.68
N PHE A 16 4.76 -13.93 3.52
CA PHE A 16 4.09 -14.14 2.24
C PHE A 16 2.68 -13.57 2.27
N VAL A 17 2.44 -12.57 1.44
CA VAL A 17 1.16 -11.87 1.36
C VAL A 17 0.42 -12.29 0.09
N ALA A 18 -0.71 -12.98 0.25
CA ALA A 18 -1.50 -13.46 -0.88
C ALA A 18 -2.08 -12.30 -1.72
N THR A 19 -2.09 -12.47 -3.04
CA THR A 19 -2.64 -11.48 -3.99
C THR A 19 -3.53 -12.12 -5.05
N THR A 20 -4.37 -11.30 -5.68
CA THR A 20 -5.36 -11.75 -6.66
C THR A 20 -4.78 -12.02 -8.05
N SER A 21 -3.63 -11.43 -8.39
CA SER A 21 -2.96 -11.65 -9.68
C SER A 21 -1.47 -11.34 -9.60
N ARG A 22 -0.73 -11.75 -10.63
CA ARG A 22 0.69 -11.41 -10.80
C ARG A 22 0.92 -9.90 -10.80
N GLU A 23 0.12 -9.17 -11.56
CA GLU A 23 0.22 -7.71 -11.69
C GLU A 23 -0.08 -7.01 -10.36
N ALA A 24 -0.97 -7.58 -9.55
CA ALA A 24 -1.24 -7.10 -8.21
C ALA A 24 -0.03 -7.30 -7.29
N ALA A 25 0.60 -8.49 -7.31
CA ALA A 25 1.82 -8.77 -6.57
C ALA A 25 2.98 -7.85 -6.99
N GLU A 26 3.21 -7.67 -8.29
CA GLU A 26 4.28 -6.83 -8.81
C GLU A 26 4.11 -5.36 -8.39
N ARG A 27 2.88 -4.85 -8.47
CA ARG A 27 2.56 -3.47 -8.07
C ARG A 27 2.76 -3.26 -6.58
N GLU A 28 2.32 -4.20 -5.76
CA GLU A 28 2.43 -4.12 -4.30
C GLU A 28 3.90 -4.24 -3.86
N ALA A 29 4.65 -5.20 -4.43
CA ALA A 29 6.08 -5.34 -4.19
C ALA A 29 6.86 -4.07 -4.56
N ALA A 30 6.56 -3.46 -5.71
CA ALA A 30 7.17 -2.20 -6.12
C ALA A 30 6.85 -1.05 -5.15
N ALA A 31 5.62 -0.98 -4.65
CA ALA A 31 5.21 0.05 -3.69
C ALA A 31 5.93 -0.10 -2.34
N ILE A 32 6.06 -1.34 -1.84
CA ILE A 32 6.80 -1.64 -0.60
C ILE A 32 8.27 -1.25 -0.77
N ASN A 33 8.91 -1.66 -1.87
CA ASN A 33 10.31 -1.32 -2.12
C ASN A 33 10.54 0.19 -2.22
N ALA A 34 9.68 0.92 -2.94
CA ALA A 34 9.77 2.38 -3.05
C ALA A 34 9.64 3.07 -1.68
N TYR A 35 8.77 2.56 -0.80
CA TYR A 35 8.64 3.07 0.56
C TYR A 35 9.90 2.79 1.40
N LEU A 36 10.44 1.57 1.33
CA LEU A 36 11.66 1.20 2.05
C LEU A 36 12.86 2.01 1.59
N ASP A 37 12.99 2.26 0.28
CA ASP A 37 14.07 3.08 -0.26
C ASP A 37 13.93 4.54 0.18
N SER A 38 12.71 5.09 0.15
CA SER A 38 12.44 6.43 0.70
C SER A 38 12.74 6.51 2.21
N ALA A 39 12.46 5.47 2.99
CA ALA A 39 12.73 5.45 4.42
C ALA A 39 14.25 5.43 4.72
N LYS A 40 15.02 4.67 3.93
CA LYS A 40 16.49 4.67 4.00
C LYS A 40 17.08 6.04 3.69
N GLU A 41 16.59 6.70 2.63
CA GLU A 41 17.04 8.05 2.24
C GLU A 41 16.77 9.09 3.34
N ASN A 42 15.67 8.94 4.08
CA ASN A 42 15.30 9.82 5.19
C ASN A 42 16.03 9.49 6.51
N GLY A 43 17.04 8.61 6.50
CA GLY A 43 17.85 8.27 7.67
C GLY A 43 17.09 7.47 8.73
N GLN A 44 15.91 6.92 8.42
CA GLN A 44 15.29 5.93 9.31
C GLN A 44 16.15 4.67 9.27
N ALA A 45 16.57 4.21 10.45
CA ALA A 45 17.32 2.97 10.61
C ALA A 45 16.43 1.78 10.24
N VAL A 46 16.35 1.46 8.94
CA VAL A 46 15.83 0.19 8.47
C VAL A 46 16.90 -0.85 8.82
N THR A 47 16.77 -1.44 10.01
CA THR A 47 17.79 -2.29 10.67
C THR A 47 18.03 -3.63 9.99
N ARG A 48 17.26 -3.99 8.95
CA ARG A 48 17.42 -5.22 8.18
C ARG A 48 17.18 -4.92 6.70
N ILE A 49 17.99 -5.49 5.81
CA ILE A 49 17.75 -5.39 4.37
C ILE A 49 16.47 -6.18 4.09
N VAL A 50 15.36 -5.47 3.98
CA VAL A 50 14.05 -6.01 3.59
C VAL A 50 13.83 -5.66 2.12
N ARG A 51 13.42 -6.64 1.32
CA ARG A 51 12.97 -6.43 -0.08
C ARG A 51 11.68 -7.19 -0.30
N ALA A 52 10.80 -6.63 -1.12
CA ALA A 52 9.58 -7.29 -1.54
C ALA A 52 9.72 -7.78 -3.00
N SER A 53 9.32 -9.01 -3.27
CA SER A 53 9.32 -9.59 -4.62
C SER A 53 7.99 -10.29 -4.92
N ALA A 54 7.55 -10.23 -6.18
CA ALA A 54 6.37 -10.97 -6.62
C ALA A 54 6.78 -12.42 -6.93
N THR A 55 6.11 -13.39 -6.32
CA THR A 55 6.42 -14.81 -6.50
C THR A 55 5.15 -15.66 -6.55
N VAL A 56 5.31 -16.91 -6.96
CA VAL A 56 4.24 -17.90 -6.92
C VAL A 56 4.02 -18.31 -5.47
N TRP A 57 2.74 -18.43 -5.09
CA TRP A 57 2.35 -18.89 -3.77
C TRP A 57 2.92 -20.29 -3.50
N PRO A 58 3.78 -20.47 -2.48
CA PRO A 58 4.49 -21.73 -2.27
C PRO A 58 3.64 -22.77 -1.53
N PHE A 59 2.46 -22.41 -1.06
CA PHE A 59 1.59 -23.27 -0.26
C PHE A 59 0.35 -23.74 -1.03
N THR A 60 -0.58 -24.37 -0.33
CA THR A 60 -1.81 -24.90 -0.92
C THR A 60 -2.74 -23.80 -1.45
N PRO A 61 -3.56 -24.06 -2.48
CA PRO A 61 -4.60 -23.13 -2.91
C PRO A 61 -5.60 -22.75 -1.80
N ALA A 62 -5.94 -23.69 -0.91
CA ALA A 62 -6.83 -23.43 0.21
C ALA A 62 -6.22 -22.51 1.28
N SER A 63 -4.88 -22.48 1.42
CA SER A 63 -4.22 -21.49 2.27
C SER A 63 -4.13 -20.13 1.57
N HIS A 64 -3.94 -20.11 0.24
CA HIS A 64 -3.98 -18.86 -0.53
C HIS A 64 -5.32 -18.14 -0.38
N ALA A 65 -6.44 -18.84 -0.54
CA ALA A 65 -7.77 -18.23 -0.41
C ALA A 65 -8.02 -17.63 0.99
N ARG A 66 -7.58 -18.33 2.05
CA ARG A 66 -7.69 -17.85 3.44
C ARG A 66 -6.79 -16.64 3.72
N SER A 67 -5.56 -16.68 3.21
CA SER A 67 -4.61 -15.56 3.30
C SER A 67 -5.08 -14.37 2.49
N LEU A 68 -5.69 -14.57 1.31
CA LEU A 68 -6.21 -13.48 0.49
C LEU A 68 -7.26 -12.64 1.25
N GLU A 69 -8.11 -13.30 2.03
CA GLU A 69 -9.13 -12.63 2.85
C GLU A 69 -8.51 -11.89 4.05
N THR A 70 -7.49 -12.49 4.69
CA THR A 70 -6.86 -11.95 5.90
C THR A 70 -5.84 -10.85 5.57
N ASP A 71 -4.89 -11.15 4.70
CA ASP A 71 -3.77 -10.29 4.34
C ASP A 71 -4.23 -9.05 3.59
N TRP A 72 -5.34 -9.13 2.84
CA TRP A 72 -5.90 -7.95 2.19
C TRP A 72 -6.25 -6.86 3.18
N HIS A 73 -6.82 -7.24 4.34
CA HIS A 73 -7.14 -6.28 5.39
C HIS A 73 -5.86 -5.66 5.98
N ASP A 74 -4.83 -6.46 6.20
CA ASP A 74 -3.57 -5.97 6.78
C ASP A 74 -2.79 -5.09 5.81
N LEU A 75 -2.77 -5.43 4.51
CA LEU A 75 -2.26 -4.56 3.46
C LEU A 75 -2.92 -3.18 3.49
N GLN A 76 -4.25 -3.09 3.66
CA GLN A 76 -4.95 -1.80 3.74
C GLN A 76 -4.50 -0.93 4.92
N ARG A 77 -4.00 -1.54 5.99
CA ARG A 77 -3.50 -0.83 7.17
C ARG A 77 -2.03 -0.43 7.05
N MET A 78 -1.29 -0.97 6.08
CA MET A 78 0.15 -0.73 6.00
C MET A 78 0.49 0.75 5.68
N PRO A 79 1.59 1.29 6.26
CA PRO A 79 1.92 2.72 6.17
C PRO A 79 2.12 3.23 4.75
N HIS A 80 2.67 2.40 3.84
CA HIS A 80 2.92 2.80 2.45
C HIS A 80 1.62 3.03 1.66
N ARG A 81 0.55 2.30 2.00
CA ARG A 81 -0.78 2.51 1.40
C ARG A 81 -1.41 3.80 1.89
N GLN A 82 -1.26 4.11 3.17
CA GLN A 82 -1.70 5.39 3.74
C GLN A 82 -0.90 6.56 3.16
N ALA A 83 0.40 6.38 2.95
CA ALA A 83 1.26 7.38 2.31
C ALA A 83 0.84 7.66 0.86
N GLN A 84 0.43 6.63 0.09
CA GLN A 84 -0.13 6.81 -1.26
C GLN A 84 -1.45 7.59 -1.25
N THR A 85 -2.38 7.28 -0.33
CA THR A 85 -3.62 8.04 -0.17
C THR A 85 -3.35 9.50 0.17
N ARG A 86 -2.44 9.74 1.13
CA ARG A 86 -2.04 11.10 1.54
C ARG A 86 -1.33 11.88 0.43
N ARG A 87 -0.58 11.19 -0.45
CA ARG A 87 0.02 11.81 -1.66
C ARG A 87 -1.03 12.16 -2.71
N ARG A 88 -2.11 11.36 -2.81
CA ARG A 88 -3.28 11.63 -3.67
C ARG A 88 -4.14 12.78 -3.17
N GLU A 89 -4.09 13.08 -1.87
CA GLU A 89 -4.71 14.25 -1.23
C GLU A 89 -3.87 15.54 -1.32
N GLY A 90 -2.80 15.55 -2.13
CA GLY A 90 -2.13 16.78 -2.55
C GLY A 90 -2.93 17.54 -3.62
N PRO A 91 -2.45 18.73 -4.00
CA PRO A 91 -3.07 20.08 -4.02
C PRO A 91 -4.60 20.27 -4.18
N LEU A 92 -5.39 19.27 -4.54
CA LEU A 92 -6.84 19.40 -4.76
C LEU A 92 -7.62 19.62 -3.45
N SER A 93 -7.18 19.01 -2.35
CA SER A 93 -7.77 19.20 -1.01
C SER A 93 -7.53 20.60 -0.44
N ALA A 94 -6.37 21.20 -0.75
CA ALA A 94 -6.04 22.56 -0.35
C ALA A 94 -6.91 23.59 -1.10
N LEU A 95 -7.21 23.33 -2.37
CA LEU A 95 -8.10 24.15 -3.19
C LEU A 95 -9.56 24.06 -2.71
N LEU A 96 -10.04 22.85 -2.37
CA LEU A 96 -11.39 22.64 -1.83
C LEU A 96 -11.61 23.32 -0.46
N ARG A 97 -10.59 23.35 0.41
CA ARG A 97 -10.67 24.08 1.68
C ARG A 97 -10.73 25.60 1.49
N ARG A 98 -10.12 26.12 0.41
CA ARG A 98 -10.11 27.55 0.09
C ARG A 98 -11.42 28.02 -0.57
N LEU A 99 -12.15 27.13 -1.25
CA LEU A 99 -13.49 27.40 -1.76
C LEU A 99 -14.57 27.36 -0.68
N ARG A 100 -14.43 26.51 0.34
CA ARG A 100 -15.39 26.46 1.47
C ARG A 100 -15.35 27.70 2.38
N ALA A 101 -14.21 28.40 2.40
CA ALA A 101 -14.07 29.68 3.12
C ALA A 101 -14.80 30.86 2.43
N PHE A 102 -14.98 30.82 1.10
CA PHE A 102 -15.67 31.90 0.37
C PHE A 102 -17.20 31.81 0.43
N VAL A 103 -17.76 30.61 0.63
CA VAL A 103 -19.22 30.40 0.66
C VAL A 103 -19.85 30.71 2.02
N SER A 104 -19.04 30.88 3.08
CA SER A 104 -19.57 31.18 4.44
C SER A 104 -19.59 32.68 4.79
N GLY A 105 -19.29 33.56 3.83
CA GLY A 105 -19.15 35.01 4.04
C GLY A 105 -20.41 35.86 3.76
N THR A 106 -21.60 35.28 3.60
CA THR A 106 -22.83 36.05 3.35
C THR A 106 -23.89 35.83 4.43
N ARG A 107 -23.54 36.10 5.70
CA ARG A 107 -24.55 36.38 6.73
C ARG A 107 -24.00 37.19 7.92
N GLN A 108 -23.77 38.48 7.69
CA GLN A 108 -23.68 39.53 8.71
C GLN A 108 -23.87 40.84 7.92
N GLY A 109 -25.03 41.50 7.87
CA GLY A 109 -25.74 42.12 8.99
C GLY A 109 -25.58 43.63 8.83
N GLY A 110 -26.65 44.33 8.45
CA GLY A 110 -26.69 45.79 8.22
C GLY A 110 -27.83 46.18 7.30
#